data_AF-A0A834WFC8-F1
#
_entry.id   AF-A0A834WFC8-F1
#
_cell.length_a   1.000
_cell.length_b   1.000
_cell.length_c   1.000
_cell.angle_alpha   90.00
_cell.angle_beta   90.00
_cell.angle_gamma   90.00
#
_symmetry.space_group_name_H-M   'P 1'
#
loop_
_entity.id
_entity.type
_entity.pdbx_description
1 polymer ?
#
loop_
_entity_poly.entity_id
_entity_poly.type
_entity_poly.pdbx_seq_one_letter_code
_entity_poly.pdbx_strand_id
1 'polypeptide(L)'
;MELGATVPHFLKGKTILVTGAAGFLAKVFVEKLLRTQSHIKKLYLLVRASDADVAKKRLHDEILRKDLFKVLREKWGKDFDSFISKKVTALAGDVSAVNLGIKDANLQTKLTEEIDVIVNLAATTNFDERAKLYGWPNTYVFTKAMGEMLLSHFKDNIPLIIIRPTMVTSTYKEPFPGWIEGFSFDDTNTERLRMATKENDDVGFYDLEFDPKSIDWTHYMMNVHIPGLIKNAVK
;
A
#
# COMPACT_ATOMS: atom_id res chain seq x y z
N MET A 1 -26.57 0.39 9.10
CA MET A 1 -25.98 0.17 7.77
C MET A 1 -27.10 -0.38 6.89
N GLU A 2 -27.43 0.25 5.76
CA GLU A 2 -28.45 -0.30 4.88
C GLU A 2 -27.95 -1.59 4.22
N LEU A 3 -28.62 -2.70 4.52
CA LEU A 3 -28.37 -4.00 3.91
C LEU A 3 -28.83 -3.97 2.44
N GLY A 4 -27.91 -3.64 1.52
CA GLY A 4 -28.16 -3.59 0.08
C GLY A 4 -27.36 -2.56 -0.70
N ALA A 5 -26.73 -1.58 -0.04
CA ALA A 5 -25.92 -0.57 -0.73
C ALA A 5 -24.60 -1.16 -1.26
N THR A 6 -24.32 -0.97 -2.55
CA THR A 6 -23.05 -1.39 -3.17
C THR A 6 -21.90 -0.47 -2.73
N VAL A 7 -20.64 -0.95 -2.79
CA VAL A 7 -19.46 -0.14 -2.44
C VAL A 7 -19.41 1.21 -3.21
N PRO A 8 -19.69 1.28 -4.52
CA PRO A 8 -19.80 2.56 -5.23
C PRO A 8 -20.88 3.50 -4.69
N HIS A 9 -22.02 2.96 -4.23
CA HIS A 9 -23.06 3.76 -3.61
C HIS A 9 -22.61 4.34 -2.26
N PHE A 10 -22.00 3.50 -1.40
CA PHE A 10 -21.46 3.93 -0.10
C PHE A 10 -20.41 5.03 -0.21
N LEU A 11 -19.51 4.94 -1.20
CA LEU A 11 -18.42 5.89 -1.42
C LEU A 11 -18.87 7.21 -2.11
N LYS A 12 -20.12 7.31 -2.56
CA LYS A 12 -20.65 8.50 -3.23
C LYS A 12 -20.64 9.70 -2.27
N GLY A 13 -20.00 10.80 -2.68
CA GLY A 13 -19.90 12.02 -1.89
C GLY A 13 -18.96 11.94 -0.69
N LYS A 14 -18.26 10.82 -0.48
CA LYS A 14 -17.40 10.60 0.69
C LYS A 14 -16.03 11.29 0.56
N THR A 15 -15.54 11.81 1.67
CA THR A 15 -14.15 12.22 1.85
C THR A 15 -13.36 11.07 2.48
N ILE A 16 -12.19 10.73 1.93
CA ILE A 16 -11.40 9.60 2.39
C ILE A 16 -9.98 10.05 2.74
N LEU A 17 -9.51 9.70 3.94
CA LEU A 17 -8.11 9.81 4.33
C LEU A 17 -7.39 8.49 4.04
N VAL A 18 -6.32 8.53 3.25
CA VAL A 18 -5.45 7.37 3.00
C VAL A 18 -4.09 7.62 3.66
N THR A 19 -3.69 6.74 4.59
CA THR A 19 -2.34 6.77 5.18
C THR A 19 -1.37 5.92 4.37
N GLY A 20 -0.08 6.26 4.41
CA GLY A 20 0.94 5.50 3.67
C GLY A 20 0.79 5.63 2.15
N ALA A 21 0.29 6.76 1.65
CA ALA A 21 -0.07 6.97 0.24
C ALA A 21 1.09 6.76 -0.76
N ALA A 22 2.34 6.94 -0.32
CA ALA A 22 3.54 6.68 -1.11
C ALA A 22 3.98 5.20 -1.12
N GLY A 23 3.37 4.35 -0.27
CA GLY A 23 3.57 2.91 -0.25
C GLY A 23 2.86 2.22 -1.41
N PHE A 24 3.28 0.99 -1.70
CA PHE A 24 2.80 0.20 -2.83
C PHE A 24 1.27 0.10 -2.89
N LEU A 25 0.66 -0.67 -1.97
CA LEU A 25 -0.77 -0.97 -1.91
C LEU A 25 -1.68 0.26 -1.94
N ALA A 26 -1.21 1.41 -1.46
CA ALA A 26 -1.96 2.65 -1.48
C ALA A 26 -2.07 3.29 -2.88
N LYS A 27 -1.10 3.10 -3.78
CA LYS A 27 -1.12 3.80 -5.09
C LYS A 27 -2.17 3.26 -6.05
N VAL A 28 -2.33 1.93 -6.21
CA VAL A 28 -3.45 1.37 -7.00
C VAL A 28 -4.77 1.61 -6.28
N PHE A 29 -4.82 1.59 -4.94
CA PHE A 29 -6.04 1.98 -4.24
C PHE A 29 -6.49 3.38 -4.66
N VAL A 30 -5.58 4.37 -4.62
CA VAL A 30 -5.83 5.75 -5.06
C VAL A 30 -6.14 5.83 -6.57
N GLU A 31 -5.36 5.16 -7.44
CA GLU A 31 -5.57 5.11 -8.89
C GLU A 31 -6.95 4.54 -9.23
N LYS A 32 -7.25 3.32 -8.76
CA LYS A 32 -8.51 2.62 -9.04
C LYS A 32 -9.70 3.42 -8.54
N LEU A 33 -9.57 4.04 -7.37
CA LEU A 33 -10.61 4.89 -6.80
C LEU A 33 -10.83 6.14 -7.66
N LEU A 34 -9.77 6.87 -8.04
CA LEU A 34 -9.87 8.03 -8.92
C LEU A 34 -10.39 7.68 -10.33
N ARG A 35 -10.06 6.50 -10.85
CA ARG A 35 -10.46 6.04 -12.19
C ARG A 35 -11.90 5.56 -12.26
N THR A 36 -12.39 4.90 -11.21
CA THR A 36 -13.70 4.20 -11.20
C THR A 36 -14.74 4.77 -10.24
N GLN A 37 -14.32 5.52 -9.21
CA GLN A 37 -15.21 6.15 -8.22
C GLN A 37 -15.16 7.69 -8.33
N SER A 38 -15.50 8.21 -9.51
CA SER A 38 -15.50 9.65 -9.81
C SER A 38 -16.36 10.50 -8.86
N HIS A 39 -17.33 9.88 -8.20
CA HIS A 39 -18.29 10.53 -7.30
C HIS A 39 -17.83 10.67 -5.84
N ILE A 40 -16.63 10.19 -5.45
CA ILE A 40 -16.05 10.58 -4.15
C ILE A 40 -15.92 12.11 -4.07
N LYS A 41 -16.10 12.70 -2.89
CA LYS A 41 -15.91 14.16 -2.71
C LYS A 41 -14.43 14.51 -2.84
N LYS A 42 -13.57 13.89 -2.02
CA LYS A 42 -12.15 14.25 -1.92
C LYS A 42 -11.30 13.13 -1.30
N LEU A 43 -10.02 13.09 -1.66
CA LEU A 43 -8.98 12.28 -1.05
C LEU A 43 -7.99 13.16 -0.31
N TYR A 44 -7.80 12.89 0.98
CA TYR A 44 -6.65 13.35 1.74
C TYR A 44 -5.60 12.24 1.75
N LEU A 45 -4.38 12.53 1.28
CA LEU A 45 -3.30 11.56 1.19
C LEU A 45 -2.21 11.96 2.19
N LEU A 46 -2.07 11.21 3.29
CA LEU A 46 -1.02 11.47 4.27
C LEU A 46 0.33 10.99 3.72
N VAL A 47 1.28 11.92 3.61
CA VAL A 47 2.62 11.71 3.10
C VAL A 47 3.62 12.22 4.13
N ARG A 48 4.60 11.38 4.49
CA ARG A 48 5.69 11.73 5.43
C ARG A 48 6.50 12.90 4.86
N ALA A 49 6.34 14.08 5.45
CA ALA A 49 6.95 15.31 5.01
C ALA A 49 7.07 16.30 6.18
N SER A 50 8.02 17.22 6.10
CA SER A 50 8.20 18.34 7.03
C SER A 50 7.07 19.38 6.94
N ASP A 51 6.54 19.56 5.72
CA ASP A 51 5.67 20.67 5.34
C ASP A 51 4.85 20.33 4.08
N ALA A 52 3.91 21.22 3.75
CA ALA A 52 2.96 21.02 2.66
C ALA A 52 3.61 21.01 1.26
N ASP A 53 4.71 21.75 1.05
CA ASP A 53 5.37 21.82 -0.25
C ASP A 53 6.18 20.55 -0.52
N VAL A 54 6.89 20.03 0.49
CA VAL A 54 7.52 18.71 0.44
C VAL A 54 6.45 17.62 0.23
N ALA A 55 5.32 17.67 0.93
CA ALA A 55 4.23 16.70 0.73
C ALA A 55 3.64 16.76 -0.69
N LYS A 56 3.45 17.96 -1.24
CA LYS A 56 2.96 18.19 -2.61
C LYS A 56 3.96 17.68 -3.66
N LYS A 57 5.27 17.94 -3.46
CA LYS A 57 6.33 17.41 -4.32
C LYS A 57 6.37 15.88 -4.30
N ARG A 58 6.33 15.27 -3.11
CA ARG A 58 6.29 13.80 -2.97
C ARG A 58 5.04 13.19 -3.61
N LEU A 59 3.86 13.82 -3.47
CA LEU A 59 2.63 13.42 -4.16
C LEU A 59 2.83 13.41 -5.69
N HIS A 60 3.43 14.46 -6.25
CA HIS A 60 3.71 14.53 -7.68
C HIS A 60 4.70 13.44 -8.11
N ASP A 61 5.90 13.42 -7.52
CA ASP A 61 7.04 12.64 -8.02
C ASP A 61 6.95 11.14 -7.69
N GLU A 62 6.41 10.77 -6.53
CA GLU A 62 6.40 9.38 -6.05
C GLU A 62 5.10 8.63 -6.33
N ILE A 63 4.00 9.35 -6.56
CA ILE A 63 2.65 8.81 -6.78
C ILE A 63 2.19 9.14 -8.20
N LEU A 64 1.85 10.41 -8.48
CA LEU A 64 1.13 10.79 -9.71
C LEU A 64 1.95 10.63 -10.99
N ARG A 65 3.28 10.75 -10.92
CA ARG A 65 4.19 10.58 -12.06
C ARG A 65 4.44 9.11 -12.43
N LYS A 66 4.10 8.14 -11.56
CA LYS A 66 4.32 6.70 -11.83
C LYS A 66 3.44 6.20 -12.99
N ASP A 67 3.93 5.21 -13.74
CA ASP A 67 3.22 4.69 -14.92
C ASP A 67 1.90 3.99 -14.59
N LEU A 68 1.73 3.57 -13.34
CA LEU A 68 0.43 3.21 -12.78
C LEU A 68 -0.67 4.26 -13.05
N PHE A 69 -0.36 5.55 -12.99
CA PHE A 69 -1.31 6.63 -13.25
C PHE A 69 -1.44 6.99 -14.74
N LYS A 70 -0.74 6.28 -15.66
CA LYS A 70 -0.78 6.54 -17.11
C LYS A 70 -2.22 6.54 -17.64
N VAL A 71 -3.01 5.52 -17.31
CA VAL A 71 -4.42 5.40 -17.75
C VAL A 71 -5.27 6.60 -17.28
N LEU A 72 -5.03 7.11 -16.08
CA LEU A 72 -5.69 8.32 -15.59
C LEU A 72 -5.21 9.59 -16.31
N ARG A 73 -3.90 9.73 -16.57
CA ARG A 73 -3.34 10.84 -17.34
C ARG A 73 -3.87 10.87 -18.77
N GLU A 74 -3.95 9.72 -19.43
CA GLU A 74 -4.52 9.59 -20.78
C GLU A 74 -6.02 9.87 -20.81
N LYS A 75 -6.78 9.37 -19.83
CA LYS A 75 -8.24 9.61 -19.71
C LYS A 75 -8.61 11.08 -19.55
N TRP A 76 -7.81 11.86 -18.81
CA TRP A 76 -8.09 13.27 -18.54
C TRP A 76 -7.29 14.24 -19.42
N GLY A 77 -6.20 13.79 -20.04
CA GLY A 77 -5.33 14.61 -20.89
C GLY A 77 -4.90 15.90 -20.19
N LYS A 78 -5.10 17.03 -20.87
CA LYS A 78 -4.83 18.39 -20.37
C LYS A 78 -5.55 18.74 -19.06
N ASP A 79 -6.67 18.08 -18.76
CA ASP A 79 -7.50 18.38 -17.58
C ASP A 79 -7.08 17.55 -16.35
N PHE A 80 -6.06 16.68 -16.47
CA PHE A 80 -5.57 15.81 -15.39
C PHE A 80 -5.19 16.60 -14.13
N ASP A 81 -4.40 17.66 -14.25
CA ASP A 81 -3.99 18.46 -13.08
C ASP A 81 -5.16 19.21 -12.44
N SER A 82 -6.15 19.64 -13.24
CA SER A 82 -7.39 20.24 -12.73
C SER A 82 -8.25 19.21 -11.98
N PHE A 83 -8.34 17.99 -12.50
CA PHE A 83 -9.04 16.88 -11.85
C PHE A 83 -8.37 16.48 -10.54
N ILE A 84 -7.05 16.29 -10.54
CA ILE A 84 -6.28 15.89 -9.36
C ILE A 84 -6.33 16.98 -8.29
N SER A 85 -6.12 18.26 -8.64
CA SER A 85 -6.17 19.36 -7.65
C SER A 85 -7.55 19.55 -7.01
N LYS A 86 -8.64 19.24 -7.73
CA LYS A 86 -10.01 19.21 -7.17
C LYS A 86 -10.26 17.99 -6.28
N LYS A 87 -9.71 16.82 -6.63
CA LYS A 87 -10.01 15.55 -5.95
C LYS A 87 -9.02 15.15 -4.85
N VAL A 88 -7.78 15.64 -4.87
CA VAL A 88 -6.67 15.13 -4.05
C VAL A 88 -5.99 16.28 -3.31
N THR A 89 -5.67 16.06 -2.04
CA THR A 89 -4.83 16.96 -1.25
C THR A 89 -3.79 16.14 -0.48
N ALA A 90 -2.51 16.44 -0.70
CA ALA A 90 -1.44 15.91 0.13
C ALA A 90 -1.52 16.54 1.53
N LEU A 91 -1.43 15.71 2.56
CA LEU A 91 -1.23 16.15 3.95
C LEU A 91 0.19 15.79 4.37
N ALA A 92 0.94 16.80 4.82
CA ALA A 92 2.23 16.58 5.45
C ALA A 92 2.02 16.01 6.86
N GLY A 93 2.62 14.86 7.16
CA GLY A 93 2.54 14.29 8.50
C GLY A 93 3.05 12.85 8.60
N ASP A 94 3.17 12.34 9.83
CA ASP A 94 3.58 10.98 10.12
C ASP A 94 2.59 10.31 11.07
N VAL A 95 2.25 9.04 10.79
CA VAL A 95 1.33 8.24 11.61
C VAL A 95 1.89 7.91 12.99
N SER A 96 3.21 8.04 13.21
CA SER A 96 3.84 7.87 14.52
C SER A 96 3.79 9.12 15.40
N ALA A 97 3.40 10.27 14.85
CA ALA A 97 3.34 11.53 15.58
C ALA A 97 1.93 11.80 16.13
N VAL A 98 1.87 12.49 17.27
CA VAL A 98 0.62 13.00 17.85
C VAL A 98 -0.12 13.84 16.80
N ASN A 99 -1.42 13.61 16.65
CA ASN A 99 -2.29 14.26 15.66
C ASN A 99 -1.75 14.16 14.22
N LEU A 100 -1.13 13.02 13.89
CA LEU A 100 -0.46 12.75 12.61
C LEU A 100 0.70 13.73 12.29
N GLY A 101 1.21 14.47 13.28
CA GLY A 101 2.20 15.54 13.08
C GLY A 101 1.62 16.83 12.51
N ILE A 102 0.30 16.92 12.34
CA ILE A 102 -0.39 18.13 11.86
C ILE A 102 -0.46 19.13 13.01
N LYS A 103 0.23 20.27 12.88
CA LYS A 103 0.32 21.31 13.93
C LYS A 103 -0.82 22.33 13.89
N ASP A 104 -1.40 22.58 12.72
CA ASP A 104 -2.49 23.54 12.53
C ASP A 104 -3.79 22.98 13.14
N ALA A 105 -4.32 23.66 14.15
CA ALA A 105 -5.55 23.27 14.85
C ALA A 105 -6.80 23.42 13.97
N ASN A 106 -6.86 24.43 13.11
CA ASN A 106 -7.99 24.62 12.19
C ASN A 106 -8.03 23.51 11.15
N LEU A 107 -6.85 23.07 10.67
CA LEU A 107 -6.75 21.92 9.78
C LEU A 107 -7.14 20.61 10.49
N GLN A 108 -6.75 20.41 11.76
CA GLN A 108 -7.17 19.24 12.54
C GLN A 108 -8.69 19.18 12.71
N THR A 109 -9.34 20.28 13.11
CA THR A 109 -10.81 20.38 13.23
C THR A 109 -11.47 20.08 11.89
N LYS A 110 -11.04 20.75 10.81
CA LYS A 110 -11.56 20.54 9.46
C LYS A 110 -11.46 19.08 8.99
N LEU A 111 -10.32 18.43 9.22
CA LEU A 111 -10.14 17.02 8.84
C LEU A 111 -11.06 16.11 9.66
N THR A 112 -11.22 16.39 10.96
CA THR A 112 -12.13 15.64 11.85
C THR A 112 -13.60 15.76 11.42
N GLU A 113 -14.01 16.94 10.91
CA GLU A 113 -15.37 17.18 10.42
C GLU A 113 -15.61 16.68 8.98
N GLU A 114 -14.60 16.76 8.10
CA GLU A 114 -14.77 16.43 6.68
C GLU A 114 -14.57 14.95 6.34
N ILE A 115 -13.77 14.19 7.09
CA ILE A 115 -13.40 12.80 6.75
C ILE A 115 -14.52 11.82 7.13
N ASP A 116 -15.06 11.11 6.14
CA ASP A 116 -16.02 10.03 6.37
C ASP A 116 -15.37 8.65 6.54
N VAL A 117 -14.22 8.41 5.89
CA VAL A 117 -13.58 7.09 5.80
C VAL A 117 -12.07 7.21 5.97
N ILE A 118 -11.49 6.33 6.79
CA ILE A 118 -10.03 6.22 6.95
C ILE A 118 -9.57 4.87 6.38
N VAL A 119 -8.62 4.93 5.45
CA VAL A 119 -7.97 3.77 4.82
C VAL A 119 -6.52 3.72 5.31
N ASN A 120 -6.27 2.90 6.33
CA ASN A 120 -4.95 2.82 6.97
C ASN A 120 -4.05 1.79 6.27
N LEU A 121 -3.21 2.24 5.34
CA LEU A 121 -2.23 1.39 4.63
C LEU A 121 -0.79 1.64 5.08
N ALA A 122 -0.57 2.55 6.02
CA ALA A 122 0.74 2.75 6.63
C ALA A 122 1.23 1.50 7.39
N ALA A 123 2.54 1.30 7.37
CA ALA A 123 3.25 0.29 8.15
C ALA A 123 4.64 0.82 8.48
N THR A 124 5.20 0.32 9.58
CA THR A 124 6.62 0.43 9.92
C THR A 124 7.13 -0.97 10.27
N THR A 125 8.39 -1.24 9.96
CA THR A 125 9.03 -2.56 10.14
C THR A 125 10.09 -2.55 11.24
N ASN A 126 10.22 -1.45 11.99
CA ASN A 126 11.39 -1.19 12.84
C ASN A 126 11.11 -1.47 14.34
N PHE A 127 10.92 -2.73 14.75
CA PHE A 127 10.69 -3.13 16.17
C PHE A 127 11.19 -4.57 16.49
N ASP A 128 12.32 -5.00 15.90
CA ASP A 128 12.70 -6.42 15.86
C ASP A 128 12.98 -7.04 17.24
N GLU A 129 13.52 -6.27 18.18
CA GLU A 129 13.77 -6.75 19.56
C GLU A 129 12.49 -7.17 20.27
N ARG A 130 11.41 -6.38 20.12
CA ARG A 130 10.13 -6.65 20.78
C ARG A 130 9.38 -7.80 20.12
N ALA A 131 9.47 -7.95 18.81
CA ALA A 131 8.90 -9.10 18.11
C ALA A 131 9.56 -10.41 18.55
N LYS A 132 10.90 -10.43 18.65
CA LYS A 132 11.68 -11.59 19.12
C LYS A 132 11.35 -11.97 20.57
N LEU A 133 11.23 -10.99 21.48
CA LEU A 133 10.90 -11.23 22.89
C LEU A 133 9.58 -12.02 23.08
N TYR A 134 8.58 -11.75 22.24
CA TYR A 134 7.27 -12.42 22.29
C TYR A 134 7.13 -13.58 21.29
N GLY A 135 8.23 -14.08 20.72
CA GLY A 135 8.24 -15.25 19.84
C GLY A 135 7.60 -15.04 18.46
N TRP A 136 7.44 -13.79 18.01
CA TRP A 136 6.85 -13.51 16.69
C TRP A 136 7.90 -13.66 15.58
N PRO A 137 7.51 -14.14 14.39
CA PRO A 137 8.45 -14.43 13.29
C PRO A 137 9.14 -13.18 12.75
N ASN A 138 8.54 -11.99 12.88
CA ASN A 138 9.13 -10.69 12.56
C ASN A 138 8.28 -9.52 13.10
N THR A 139 8.82 -8.32 13.05
CA THR A 139 8.14 -7.06 13.40
C THR A 139 6.81 -6.85 12.67
N TYR A 140 6.74 -7.17 11.38
CA TYR A 140 5.56 -6.87 10.58
C TYR A 140 4.33 -7.62 11.09
N VAL A 141 4.45 -8.94 11.29
CA VAL A 141 3.33 -9.75 11.79
C VAL A 141 2.94 -9.32 13.21
N PHE A 142 3.94 -9.06 14.08
CA PHE A 142 3.71 -8.59 15.45
C PHE A 142 2.93 -7.26 15.50
N THR A 143 3.40 -6.23 14.77
CA THR A 143 2.77 -4.90 14.77
C THR A 143 1.38 -4.89 14.14
N LYS A 144 1.12 -5.75 13.13
CA LYS A 144 -0.23 -5.92 12.58
C LYS A 144 -1.17 -6.61 13.57
N ALA A 145 -0.73 -7.70 14.22
CA ALA A 145 -1.52 -8.34 15.26
C ALA A 145 -1.89 -7.37 16.41
N MET A 146 -0.92 -6.58 16.91
CA MET A 146 -1.18 -5.54 17.91
C MET A 146 -2.22 -4.51 17.44
N GLY A 147 -2.12 -4.04 16.20
CA GLY A 147 -3.05 -3.07 15.63
C GLY A 147 -4.48 -3.63 15.52
N GLU A 148 -4.62 -4.88 15.09
CA GLU A 148 -5.92 -5.56 15.04
C GLU A 148 -6.51 -5.78 16.43
N MET A 149 -5.71 -6.21 17.41
CA MET A 149 -6.13 -6.35 18.81
C MET A 149 -6.66 -5.02 19.36
N LEU A 150 -5.90 -3.93 19.17
CA LEU A 150 -6.34 -2.59 19.60
C LEU A 150 -7.67 -2.19 18.95
N LEU A 151 -7.79 -2.33 17.63
CA LEU A 151 -9.02 -1.98 16.90
C LEU A 151 -10.21 -2.88 17.29
N SER A 152 -9.96 -4.12 17.71
CA SER A 152 -11.02 -5.03 18.16
C SER A 152 -11.77 -4.53 19.40
N HIS A 153 -11.13 -3.72 20.25
CA HIS A 153 -11.78 -3.04 21.38
C HIS A 153 -12.70 -1.87 20.97
N PHE A 154 -12.59 -1.39 19.73
CA PHE A 154 -13.40 -0.28 19.20
C PHE A 154 -14.46 -0.70 18.17
N LYS A 155 -14.52 -2.00 17.84
CA LYS A 155 -15.40 -2.56 16.78
C LYS A 155 -16.90 -2.23 16.96
N ASP A 156 -17.35 -2.07 18.21
CA ASP A 156 -18.75 -1.82 18.55
C ASP A 156 -19.09 -0.31 18.48
N ASN A 157 -18.06 0.56 18.42
CA ASN A 157 -18.18 2.02 18.34
C ASN A 157 -17.88 2.57 16.93
N ILE A 158 -17.11 1.84 16.12
CA ILE A 158 -16.66 2.29 14.80
C ILE A 158 -16.86 1.15 13.77
N PRO A 159 -17.58 1.37 12.66
CA PRO A 159 -17.66 0.42 11.55
C PRO A 159 -16.26 0.07 11.02
N LEU A 160 -15.81 -1.16 11.30
CA LEU A 160 -14.44 -1.59 11.08
C LEU A 160 -14.36 -2.73 10.06
N ILE A 161 -13.46 -2.59 9.09
CA ILE A 161 -13.10 -3.66 8.14
C ILE A 161 -11.60 -3.90 8.26
N ILE A 162 -11.22 -5.15 8.54
CA ILE A 162 -9.83 -5.61 8.55
C ILE A 162 -9.63 -6.53 7.35
N ILE A 163 -8.72 -6.15 6.44
CA ILE A 163 -8.32 -6.98 5.30
C ILE A 163 -6.91 -7.50 5.59
N ARG A 164 -6.73 -8.82 5.53
CA ARG A 164 -5.43 -9.50 5.73
C ARG A 164 -4.92 -10.05 4.39
N PRO A 165 -4.33 -9.22 3.52
CA PRO A 165 -3.66 -9.73 2.32
C PRO A 165 -2.43 -10.56 2.73
N THR A 166 -2.08 -11.56 1.93
CA THR A 166 -0.85 -12.34 2.11
C THR A 166 0.31 -11.63 1.40
N MET A 167 0.83 -12.20 0.31
CA MET A 167 1.86 -11.58 -0.50
C MET A 167 1.20 -10.76 -1.61
N VAL A 168 1.55 -9.47 -1.71
CA VAL A 168 1.10 -8.61 -2.82
C VAL A 168 2.26 -8.46 -3.80
N THR A 169 2.05 -8.89 -5.04
CA THR A 169 3.06 -8.91 -6.11
C THR A 169 2.53 -8.22 -7.38
N SER A 170 3.39 -8.05 -8.39
CA SER A 170 3.07 -7.49 -9.70
C SER A 170 2.78 -8.55 -10.77
N THR A 171 2.25 -8.12 -11.91
CA THR A 171 2.03 -8.96 -13.09
C THR A 171 3.07 -8.70 -14.18
N TYR A 172 3.57 -9.78 -14.77
CA TYR A 172 4.61 -9.78 -15.80
C TYR A 172 4.14 -9.30 -17.20
N LYS A 173 2.85 -9.39 -17.50
CA LYS A 173 2.24 -8.91 -18.76
C LYS A 173 0.94 -8.16 -18.48
N GLU A 174 0.44 -7.48 -19.50
CA GLU A 174 -0.63 -6.48 -19.42
C GLU A 174 -1.90 -6.91 -18.66
N PRO A 175 -2.65 -5.94 -18.08
CA PRO A 175 -3.97 -6.20 -17.51
C PRO A 175 -4.92 -6.80 -18.55
N PHE A 176 -5.21 -8.09 -18.44
CA PHE A 176 -6.25 -8.76 -19.21
C PHE A 176 -7.65 -8.37 -18.70
N PRO A 177 -8.73 -8.51 -19.51
CA PRO A 177 -10.10 -8.30 -19.03
C PRO A 177 -10.40 -9.15 -17.78
N GLY A 178 -10.85 -8.51 -16.70
CA GLY A 178 -11.00 -9.11 -15.38
C GLY A 178 -9.83 -8.81 -14.41
N TRP A 179 -8.62 -8.54 -14.92
CA TRP A 179 -7.56 -7.98 -14.10
C TRP A 179 -7.95 -6.56 -13.67
N ILE A 180 -8.02 -6.35 -12.35
CA ILE A 180 -8.62 -5.18 -11.69
C ILE A 180 -10.17 -5.10 -11.75
N GLU A 181 -10.88 -6.24 -11.81
CA GLU A 181 -12.06 -6.43 -10.94
C GLU A 181 -11.58 -6.81 -9.51
N GLY A 182 -10.74 -5.95 -8.92
CA GLY A 182 -10.11 -6.14 -7.61
C GLY A 182 -8.57 -6.07 -7.60
N PHE A 183 -8.01 -4.85 -7.70
CA PHE A 183 -6.64 -4.41 -7.28
C PHE A 183 -5.35 -5.11 -7.82
N SER A 184 -4.21 -4.37 -7.99
CA SER A 184 -2.76 -4.80 -8.18
C SER A 184 -2.07 -4.71 -9.58
N PHE A 185 -0.72 -4.56 -9.78
CA PHE A 185 0.33 -3.75 -9.09
C PHE A 185 1.69 -3.53 -9.87
N ASP A 186 2.74 -2.91 -9.28
CA ASP A 186 4.04 -2.42 -9.88
C ASP A 186 5.31 -3.25 -9.51
N ASP A 187 6.38 -3.21 -10.32
CA ASP A 187 7.35 -4.32 -10.47
C ASP A 187 8.84 -4.03 -10.18
N THR A 188 9.21 -2.84 -9.68
CA THR A 188 10.63 -2.40 -9.58
C THR A 188 11.57 -3.37 -8.82
N ASN A 189 11.08 -4.11 -7.80
CA ASN A 189 11.90 -5.08 -7.07
C ASN A 189 12.03 -6.43 -7.78
N THR A 190 11.05 -6.80 -8.59
CA THR A 190 11.07 -8.01 -9.42
C THR A 190 12.16 -7.90 -10.48
N GLU A 191 12.34 -6.73 -11.09
CA GLU A 191 13.43 -6.49 -12.05
C GLU A 191 14.83 -6.56 -11.42
N ARG A 192 15.00 -6.14 -10.15
CA ARG A 192 16.28 -6.35 -9.42
C ARG A 192 16.59 -7.82 -9.21
N LEU A 193 15.58 -8.60 -8.81
CA LEU A 193 15.73 -10.05 -8.61
C LEU A 193 15.99 -10.77 -9.94
N ARG A 194 15.35 -10.32 -11.03
CA ARG A 194 15.51 -10.83 -12.39
C ARG A 194 16.88 -10.53 -12.99
N MET A 195 17.46 -9.37 -12.68
CA MET A 195 18.85 -9.08 -13.04
C MET A 195 19.83 -10.00 -12.29
N ALA A 196 19.59 -10.27 -11.02
CA ALA A 196 20.42 -11.19 -10.23
C ALA A 196 20.29 -12.68 -10.63
N THR A 197 19.18 -13.09 -11.24
CA THR A 197 19.01 -14.48 -11.74
C THR A 197 19.48 -14.69 -13.18
N LYS A 198 19.62 -13.62 -13.98
CA LYS A 198 20.21 -13.67 -15.33
C LYS A 198 21.70 -14.05 -15.38
N GLU A 199 22.42 -14.04 -14.26
CA GLU A 199 23.83 -14.47 -14.21
C GLU A 199 24.00 -15.99 -14.12
N ASN A 200 22.90 -16.77 -14.09
CA ASN A 200 22.91 -18.23 -14.15
C ASN A 200 21.96 -18.72 -15.27
N ASP A 201 22.42 -18.58 -16.52
CA ASP A 201 21.72 -19.09 -17.72
C ASP A 201 21.80 -20.62 -17.79
N ASP A 202 20.91 -21.32 -17.08
CA ASP A 202 20.41 -22.65 -17.44
C ASP A 202 19.24 -23.07 -16.51
N VAL A 203 17.98 -22.77 -16.88
CA VAL A 203 16.87 -23.73 -17.15
C VAL A 203 15.70 -22.95 -17.78
N GLY A 204 15.01 -23.51 -18.78
CA GLY A 204 13.79 -22.92 -19.32
C GLY A 204 12.59 -23.00 -18.35
N PHE A 205 12.08 -21.85 -17.90
CA PHE A 205 10.90 -21.75 -17.04
C PHE A 205 9.60 -21.59 -17.86
N TYR A 206 8.90 -22.69 -18.14
CA TYR A 206 7.51 -22.65 -18.61
C TYR A 206 6.53 -23.58 -17.87
N ASP A 207 7.01 -24.53 -17.05
CA ASP A 207 6.18 -25.39 -16.21
C ASP A 207 6.60 -25.33 -14.74
N LEU A 208 6.02 -24.41 -13.97
CA LEU A 208 6.16 -24.38 -12.51
C LEU A 208 4.82 -24.10 -11.82
N GLU A 209 4.04 -25.17 -11.67
CA GLU A 209 3.10 -25.32 -10.57
C GLU A 209 3.90 -25.45 -9.25
N PHE A 210 4.40 -24.32 -8.76
CA PHE A 210 5.21 -24.27 -7.55
C PHE A 210 4.32 -24.37 -6.31
N ASP A 211 4.02 -25.59 -5.86
CA ASP A 211 3.55 -25.83 -4.49
C ASP A 211 4.74 -25.67 -3.53
N PRO A 212 4.78 -24.62 -2.68
CA PRO A 212 5.85 -24.44 -1.71
C PRO A 212 5.95 -25.59 -0.69
N LYS A 213 4.94 -26.46 -0.57
CA LYS A 213 5.03 -27.67 0.28
C LYS A 213 5.86 -28.80 -0.32
N SER A 214 6.12 -28.76 -1.63
CA SER A 214 6.94 -29.79 -2.32
C SER A 214 8.45 -29.58 -2.16
N ILE A 215 8.87 -28.44 -1.62
CA ILE A 215 10.28 -28.15 -1.34
C ILE A 215 10.71 -28.85 -0.05
N ASP A 216 11.82 -29.59 -0.10
CA ASP A 216 12.58 -29.92 1.10
C ASP A 216 13.23 -28.65 1.65
N TRP A 217 12.48 -27.95 2.51
CA TRP A 217 12.91 -26.73 3.16
C TRP A 217 14.15 -26.93 4.03
N THR A 218 14.35 -28.12 4.60
CA THR A 218 15.55 -28.43 5.38
C THR A 218 16.76 -28.50 4.46
N HIS A 219 16.67 -29.20 3.33
CA HIS A 219 17.75 -29.22 2.33
C HIS A 219 18.02 -27.81 1.76
N TYR A 220 16.98 -27.08 1.35
CA TYR A 220 17.13 -25.75 0.77
C TYR A 220 17.79 -24.77 1.75
N MET A 221 17.33 -24.72 3.01
CA MET A 221 17.89 -23.81 4.01
C MET A 221 19.34 -24.17 4.35
N MET A 222 19.63 -25.45 4.58
CA MET A 222 20.95 -25.88 5.08
C MET A 222 22.02 -25.93 4.00
N ASN A 223 21.69 -26.28 2.76
CA ASN A 223 22.68 -26.55 1.70
C ASN A 223 22.74 -25.46 0.62
N VAL A 224 21.69 -24.63 0.49
CA VAL A 224 21.63 -23.58 -0.54
C VAL A 224 21.57 -22.19 0.09
N HIS A 225 20.55 -21.93 0.93
CA HIS A 225 20.26 -20.58 1.42
C HIS A 225 21.29 -20.09 2.44
N ILE A 226 21.53 -20.82 3.53
CA ILE A 226 22.49 -20.42 4.57
C ILE A 226 23.93 -20.37 4.02
N PRO A 227 24.43 -21.37 3.26
CA PRO A 227 25.76 -21.29 2.65
C PRO A 227 25.90 -20.14 1.65
N GLY A 228 24.86 -19.88 0.84
CA GLY A 228 24.81 -18.75 -0.09
C GLY A 228 24.80 -17.40 0.62
N LEU A 229 24.10 -17.28 1.75
CA LEU A 229 24.09 -16.09 2.60
C LEU A 229 25.46 -15.85 3.24
N ILE A 230 26.09 -16.90 3.81
CA ILE A 230 27.43 -16.81 4.39
C ILE A 230 28.46 -16.39 3.32
N LYS A 231 28.42 -17.00 2.13
CA LYS A 231 29.36 -16.72 1.04
C LYS A 231 29.31 -15.28 0.52
N ASN A 232 28.14 -14.64 0.53
CA ASN A 232 27.92 -13.38 -0.20
C ASN A 232 27.51 -12.18 0.69
N ALA A 233 26.96 -12.42 1.89
CA ALA A 233 26.48 -11.37 2.80
C ALA A 233 27.27 -11.28 4.12
N VAL A 234 28.13 -12.27 4.42
CA VAL A 234 29.05 -12.23 5.56
C VAL A 234 30.48 -12.13 5.05
N LYS A 235 31.13 -11.00 5.35
CA LYS A 235 32.60 -10.83 5.27
C LYS A 235 33.15 -10.78 6.70
#